data_AF-A0A0M0LQ02-F1
#
_entry.id   AF-A0A0M0LQ02-F1
#
_cell.length_a   1.000
_cell.length_b   1.000
_cell.length_c   1.000
_cell.angle_alpha   90.00
_cell.angle_beta   90.00
_cell.angle_gamma   90.00
#
_symmetry.space_group_name_H-M   'P 1'
#
loop_
_entity.id
_entity.type
_entity.pdbx_description
1 polymer ?
#
loop_
_entity_poly.entity_id
_entity_poly.type
_entity_poly.pdbx_seq_one_letter_code
_entity_poly.pdbx_strand_id
1 'polypeptide(L)'
;MVASAVQSRASLTDTYGPAQIYWNGASVATTASTLFPLPVSRSNLYVGKSNWDDPMFTGQMKDLLVWDVALSPAQLDGVRLGGGLPSTPAPLISMMRT
;
A
#
# COMPACT_ATOMS: atom_id res chain seq x y z
N MET A 1 -3.88 13.98 5.65
CA MET A 1 -2.96 13.00 6.26
C MET A 1 -2.58 11.99 5.20
N VAL A 2 -1.31 11.60 5.10
CA VAL A 2 -0.86 10.58 4.14
C VAL A 2 -0.45 9.33 4.89
N ALA A 3 -1.01 8.19 4.49
CA ALA A 3 -0.66 6.88 5.03
C ALA A 3 -0.07 6.02 3.92
N SER A 4 0.94 5.23 4.26
CA SER A 4 1.54 4.27 3.33
C SER A 4 1.82 2.97 4.07
N ALA A 5 1.65 1.84 3.39
CA ALA A 5 1.99 0.53 3.90
C ALA A 5 2.90 -0.17 2.89
N VAL A 6 3.96 -0.80 3.40
CA VAL A 6 4.95 -1.51 2.59
C VAL A 6 5.07 -2.94 3.11
N GLN A 7 5.04 -3.88 2.16
CA GLN A 7 5.33 -5.29 2.37
C GLN A 7 6.45 -5.69 1.41
N SER A 8 7.45 -6.43 1.89
CA SER A 8 8.53 -6.94 1.03
C SER A 8 8.63 -8.46 1.12
N ARG A 9 8.91 -9.12 -0.01
CA ARG A 9 9.04 -10.58 -0.14
C ARG A 9 10.44 -10.89 -0.63
N ALA A 10 11.07 -11.93 -0.07
CA ALA A 10 12.36 -12.40 -0.58
C ALA A 10 12.15 -13.35 -1.78
N SER A 11 11.02 -14.07 -1.80
CA SER A 11 10.60 -14.97 -2.88
C SER A 11 9.10 -14.86 -3.17
N LEU A 12 8.71 -15.16 -4.41
CA LEU A 12 7.30 -15.26 -4.83
C LEU A 12 6.53 -16.40 -4.13
N THR A 13 7.25 -17.35 -3.52
CA THR A 13 6.67 -18.46 -2.75
C THR A 13 6.43 -18.12 -1.28
N ASP A 14 6.97 -17.01 -0.77
CA ASP A 14 6.89 -16.67 0.65
C ASP A 14 5.45 -16.32 1.04
N THR A 15 4.84 -17.01 2.00
CA THR A 15 3.49 -16.64 2.46
C THR A 15 3.50 -15.59 3.58
N TYR A 16 4.67 -15.33 4.17
CA TYR A 16 4.88 -14.35 5.24
C TYR A 16 6.11 -13.50 4.98
N GLY A 17 6.15 -12.31 5.55
CA GLY A 17 7.36 -11.49 5.61
C GLY A 17 7.11 -10.14 6.29
N PRO A 18 8.10 -9.23 6.24
CA PRO A 18 8.04 -7.99 6.99
C PRO A 18 7.03 -7.00 6.39
N ALA A 19 6.47 -6.17 7.28
CA ALA A 19 5.60 -5.06 6.89
C ALA A 19 5.85 -3.83 7.75
N GLN A 20 5.68 -2.66 7.15
CA GLN A 20 5.82 -1.37 7.81
C GLN A 20 4.72 -0.40 7.39
N ILE A 21 4.20 0.37 8.35
CA ILE A 21 3.19 1.41 8.15
C ILE A 21 3.84 2.76 8.45
N TYR A 22 3.58 3.74 7.58
CA TYR A 22 4.02 5.11 7.72
C TYR A 22 2.84 6.08 7.81
N TRP A 23 2.93 7.06 8.69
CA TRP A 23 2.04 8.23 8.74
C TRP A 23 2.85 9.50 8.54
N ASN A 24 2.47 10.28 7.52
CA ASN A 24 3.17 11.49 7.11
C ASN A 24 4.70 11.28 6.93
N GLY A 25 5.11 10.11 6.44
CA GLY A 25 6.51 9.73 6.23
C GLY A 25 7.21 9.09 7.44
N ALA A 26 6.65 9.18 8.65
CA ALA A 26 7.21 8.55 9.84
C ALA A 26 6.72 7.11 9.99
N SER A 27 7.61 6.17 10.29
CA SER A 27 7.22 4.78 10.62
C SER A 27 6.47 4.76 11.94
N VAL A 28 5.27 4.18 11.94
CA VAL A 28 4.38 4.11 13.13
C VAL A 28 4.11 2.69 13.58
N ALA A 29 4.35 1.71 12.73
CA ALA A 29 4.25 0.30 13.08
C ALA A 29 5.15 -0.55 12.18
N THR A 30 5.74 -1.59 12.77
CA THR A 30 6.60 -2.54 12.06
C THR A 30 6.36 -3.95 12.58
N THR A 31 6.44 -4.92 11.69
CA THR A 31 6.50 -6.34 12.06
C THR A 31 7.52 -7.05 11.19
N ALA A 32 8.25 -8.00 11.78
CA ALA A 32 9.16 -8.87 11.05
C ALA A 32 8.42 -9.95 10.25
N SER A 33 7.17 -10.26 10.63
CA SER A 33 6.38 -11.29 9.97
C SER A 33 4.89 -10.96 10.04
N THR A 34 4.25 -10.92 8.88
CA THR A 34 2.80 -10.89 8.69
C THR A 34 2.44 -11.71 7.46
N LEU A 35 1.22 -12.23 7.43
CA LEU A 35 0.70 -12.96 6.30
C LEU A 35 0.53 -12.02 5.10
N PHE A 36 1.00 -12.43 3.92
CA PHE A 36 0.71 -11.72 2.68
C PHE A 36 -0.71 -12.02 2.19
N PRO A 37 -1.36 -11.07 1.49
CA PRO A 37 -2.60 -11.37 0.80
C PRO A 37 -2.42 -12.57 -0.13
N LEU A 38 -3.34 -13.53 -0.05
CA LEU A 38 -3.29 -14.70 -0.92
C LEU A 38 -3.36 -14.27 -2.39
N PRO A 39 -2.55 -14.89 -3.28
CA PRO A 39 -2.55 -14.61 -4.71
C PRO A 39 -3.73 -15.31 -5.39
N VAL A 40 -4.94 -14.84 -5.08
CA VAL A 40 -6.20 -15.35 -5.62
C VAL A 40 -6.90 -14.27 -6.44
N SER A 41 -7.63 -14.69 -7.48
CA SER A 41 -8.51 -13.80 -8.23
C SER A 41 -9.60 -13.27 -7.31
N ARG A 42 -9.78 -11.95 -7.27
CA ARG A 42 -10.82 -11.28 -6.49
C ARG A 42 -11.77 -10.56 -7.43
N SER A 43 -13.06 -10.81 -7.29
CA SER A 43 -14.10 -10.15 -8.10
C SER A 43 -14.33 -8.69 -7.72
N ASN A 44 -13.97 -8.31 -6.49
CA ASN A 44 -14.18 -6.98 -5.94
C ASN A 44 -12.86 -6.40 -5.43
N LEU A 45 -12.65 -5.10 -5.66
CA LEU A 45 -11.59 -4.29 -5.09
C LEU A 45 -12.21 -3.02 -4.51
N TYR A 46 -12.43 -3.00 -3.21
CA TYR A 46 -13.13 -1.90 -2.55
C TYR A 46 -12.17 -0.86 -1.97
N VAL A 47 -12.58 0.40 -2.07
CA VAL A 47 -11.96 1.55 -1.41
C VAL A 47 -13.06 2.23 -0.59
N GLY A 48 -12.85 2.35 0.73
CA GLY A 48 -13.86 2.93 1.64
C GLY A 48 -15.09 2.05 1.93
N LYS A 49 -15.09 0.80 1.48
CA LYS A 49 -16.15 -0.20 1.73
C LYS A 49 -15.51 -1.57 2.05
N SER A 50 -16.22 -2.45 2.74
CA SER A 50 -15.80 -3.84 2.98
C SER A 50 -16.68 -4.86 2.23
N ASN A 51 -16.28 -6.13 2.26
CA ASN A 51 -17.07 -7.25 1.70
C ASN A 51 -18.27 -7.64 2.58
N TRP A 52 -18.34 -7.13 3.80
CA TRP A 52 -19.39 -7.42 4.77
C TRP A 52 -20.27 -6.18 4.99
N ASP A 53 -21.27 -6.30 5.86
CA ASP A 53 -22.15 -5.19 6.23
C ASP A 53 -21.51 -4.27 7.27
N ASP A 54 -20.26 -3.87 7.01
CA ASP A 54 -19.54 -2.92 7.85
C ASP A 54 -19.87 -1.47 7.43
N PRO A 55 -19.78 -0.50 8.36
CA PRO A 55 -19.91 0.91 8.02
C PRO A 55 -18.93 1.34 6.92
N MET A 56 -19.42 2.19 6.01
CA MET A 56 -18.56 2.81 5.00
C MET A 56 -17.58 3.81 5.64
N PHE A 57 -16.40 3.93 5.05
CA PHE A 57 -15.48 4.99 5.40
C PHE A 57 -16.14 6.35 5.16
N THR A 58 -16.10 7.21 6.17
CA THR A 58 -16.63 8.58 6.08
C THR A 58 -15.46 9.56 6.15
N GLY A 59 -15.14 10.19 5.02
CA GLY A 59 -14.04 11.15 4.91
C GLY A 59 -13.60 11.35 3.46
N GLN A 60 -12.54 12.12 3.27
CA GLN A 60 -11.92 12.33 1.96
C GLN A 60 -10.71 11.41 1.77
N MET A 61 -10.63 10.76 0.62
CA MET A 61 -9.45 10.02 0.16
C MET A 61 -8.92 10.69 -1.10
N LYS A 62 -7.60 10.83 -1.18
CA LYS A 62 -6.90 11.38 -2.34
C LYS A 62 -5.61 10.59 -2.55
N ASP A 63 -5.23 10.43 -3.80
CA ASP A 63 -3.98 9.80 -4.24
C ASP A 63 -3.81 8.36 -3.70
N LEU A 64 -4.81 7.50 -3.95
CA LEU A 64 -4.67 6.07 -3.67
C LEU A 64 -3.82 5.41 -4.76
N LEU A 65 -2.70 4.82 -4.34
CA LEU A 65 -1.68 4.28 -5.22
C LEU A 65 -1.27 2.89 -4.73
N VAL A 66 -1.14 1.93 -5.66
CA VAL A 66 -0.76 0.55 -5.37
C VAL A 66 0.37 0.12 -6.30
N TRP A 67 1.47 -0.38 -5.73
CA TRP A 67 2.63 -0.90 -6.46
C TRP A 67 2.81 -2.39 -6.20
N ASP A 68 3.43 -3.10 -7.13
CA ASP A 68 3.85 -4.50 -6.96
C ASP A 68 5.25 -4.64 -6.35
N VAL A 69 5.84 -3.52 -5.93
CA VAL A 69 7.17 -3.44 -5.33
C VAL A 69 7.13 -2.67 -4.03
N ALA A 70 7.98 -3.09 -3.10
CA ALA A 70 8.23 -2.36 -1.87
C ALA A 70 8.97 -1.04 -2.17
N LEU A 71 8.30 0.10 -1.97
CA LEU A 71 8.93 1.40 -2.08
C LEU A 71 9.83 1.68 -0.87
N SER A 72 10.96 2.35 -1.10
CA SER A 72 11.82 2.85 -0.03
C SER A 72 11.19 4.06 0.67
N PRO A 73 11.63 4.40 1.90
CA PRO A 73 11.15 5.59 2.60
C PRO A 73 11.30 6.89 1.78
N ALA A 74 12.43 7.05 1.07
CA ALA A 74 12.66 8.22 0.23
C ALA A 74 11.70 8.28 -0.97
N GLN A 75 11.35 7.13 -1.57
CA GLN A 75 10.37 7.07 -2.64
C GLN A 75 8.96 7.42 -2.14
N LEU A 76 8.58 6.90 -0.97
CA LEU A 76 7.31 7.26 -0.32
C LEU A 76 7.22 8.76 -0.02
N ASP A 77 8.30 9.36 0.48
CA ASP A 77 8.36 10.80 0.71
C ASP A 77 8.27 11.60 -0.58
N GLY A 78 8.95 11.16 -1.65
CA GLY A 78 8.83 11.77 -2.98
C GLY A 78 7.39 11.79 -3.47
N VAL A 79 6.68 10.66 -3.37
CA VAL A 79 5.24 10.56 -3.71
C VAL A 79 4.41 11.50 -2.84
N ARG A 80 4.58 11.43 -1.52
CA ARG A 80 3.82 12.22 -0.54
C ARG A 80 3.95 13.73 -0.76
N LEU A 81 5.12 14.19 -1.19
CA LEU A 81 5.42 15.60 -1.41
C LEU A 81 5.10 16.06 -2.84
N GLY A 82 4.51 15.19 -3.68
CA GLY A 82 4.15 15.54 -5.05
C GLY A 82 5.33 15.57 -6.03
N GLY A 83 6.45 14.96 -5.69
CA GLY A 83 7.66 14.87 -6.52
C GLY A 83 7.53 13.96 -7.75
N GLY A 84 6.35 13.40 -8.01
CA GLY A 84 6.07 12.48 -9.11
C GLY A 84 6.05 11.02 -8.69
N LEU A 85 5.79 10.14 -9.67
CA LEU A 85 5.82 8.70 -9.44
C LEU A 85 7.28 8.20 -9.47
N PRO A 86 7.71 7.37 -8.51
CA PRO A 86 9.07 6.87 -8.47
C PRO A 86 9.35 5.97 -9.68
N SER A 87 10.55 6.06 -10.24
CA SER A 87 11.05 5.10 -11.22
C SER A 87 11.35 3.79 -10.49
N THR A 88 10.45 2.82 -10.59
CA THR A 88 10.59 1.50 -10.00
C THR A 88 10.81 0.44 -11.09
N PRO A 89 11.51 -0.68 -10.78
CA PRO A 89 11.66 -1.79 -11.73
C PRO A 89 10.32 -2.43 -12.15
N ALA A 90 9.28 -2.24 -11.33
CA ALA A 90 7.98 -2.86 -11.51
C ALA A 90 6.86 -1.80 -11.44
N PRO A 91 5.77 -1.96 -12.20
CA PRO A 91 4.84 -0.87 -12.52
C PRO A 91 3.90 -0.49 -11.37
N LEU A 92 3.41 0.75 -11.41
CA LEU A 92 2.23 1.15 -10.64
C LEU A 92 1.03 0.32 -11.12
N ILE A 93 0.40 -0.45 -10.23
CA ILE A 93 -0.71 -1.33 -10.55
C ILE A 93 -2.03 -0.56 -10.66
N SER A 94 -2.24 0.42 -9.77
CA SER A 94 -3.49 1.18 -9.71
C SER A 94 -3.27 2.58 -9.17
N MET A 95 -4.04 3.54 -9.69
CA MET A 95 -3.99 4.94 -9.33
C MET A 95 -5.39 5.55 -9.32
N MET A 96 -5.74 6.23 -8.23
CA MET A 96 -6.89 7.14 -8.14
C MET A 96 -6.40 8.52 -7.70
N ARG A 97 -6.58 9.53 -8.58
CA ARG A 97 -6.36 10.94 -8.27
C ARG A 97 -7.71 11.64 -8.23
N THR A 98 -8.20 12.02 -7.05
CA THR A 98 -9.40 12.85 -6.87
C THR A 98 -9.15 13.86 -5.77
#